data_AF-A0A2H3JA05-F1
#
_entry.id   AF-A0A2H3JA05-F1
#
_cell.length_a   1.000
_cell.length_b   1.000
_cell.length_c   1.000
_cell.angle_alpha   90.00
_cell.angle_beta   90.00
_cell.angle_gamma   90.00
#
_symmetry.space_group_name_H-M   'P 1'
#
loop_
_entity.id
_entity.type
_entity.pdbx_description
1 polymer ?
#
loop_
_entity_poly.entity_id
_entity_poly.type
_entity_poly.pdbx_seq_one_letter_code
_entity_poly.pdbx_strand_id
1 'polypeptide(L)'
;MGQEQFPTRVPAEWTQDPTVNFTKLFSPDLIFKETWATESWNGLTTFARSTPLRCFGVDAETPYDVAVLGAPFDTATSYRPGARFGPNGIRQGARRLGVSRINVPMKIRVSDYLDVVDCGDVPMVYVDNKVALRQLELANKALLSKNSLRSYEGQSLAKDGKFHPRVLTLGGDHTITLPLLRGVVDVYGPVSVIHFDSHLDTWKPTAWGGDSPWLPGEEIPVTHGSYFWYAHNEGLLAANNSNIHVGIRGALSSWDDYDNDYEVGFVISHADELEEIGWKGVVKKIRETVGDNPVYITLDIDVIDPGMAPAPEIGGITTREIKKIMQGLSGLKIVGADIVEVAPGYDTQDEITQIAAANIGWDILALMAKAPLTA
;
A
#
# COMPACT_ATOMS: atom_id res chain seq x y z
N MET A 1 -35.92 1.07 3.07
CA MET A 1 -35.48 0.28 1.90
C MET A 1 -36.14 0.87 0.66
N GLY A 2 -35.51 1.89 0.06
CA GLY A 2 -35.91 2.35 -1.27
C GLY A 2 -35.18 1.49 -2.27
N GLN A 3 -35.91 0.69 -3.05
CA GLN A 3 -35.35 0.06 -4.24
C GLN A 3 -35.08 1.18 -5.24
N GLU A 4 -33.80 1.53 -5.45
CA GLU A 4 -33.42 2.21 -6.68
C GLU A 4 -33.68 1.23 -7.82
N GLN A 5 -34.80 1.45 -8.52
CA GLN A 5 -35.05 0.82 -9.80
C GLN A 5 -33.98 1.33 -10.76
N PHE A 6 -33.06 0.45 -11.17
CA PHE A 6 -32.26 0.67 -12.37
C PHE A 6 -33.22 1.05 -13.51
N PRO A 7 -33.00 2.15 -14.25
CA PRO A 7 -33.84 2.50 -15.38
C PRO A 7 -33.49 1.60 -16.57
N THR A 8 -33.78 0.31 -16.48
CA THR A 8 -33.86 -0.57 -17.67
C THR A 8 -35.25 -0.38 -18.27
N ARG A 9 -35.50 0.77 -18.89
CA ARG A 9 -36.62 0.89 -19.83
C ARG A 9 -36.06 1.28 -21.18
N VAL A 10 -35.59 0.26 -21.89
CA VAL A 10 -35.84 0.23 -23.34
C VAL A 10 -37.36 0.35 -23.48
N PRO A 11 -37.91 1.39 -24.14
CA PRO A 11 -39.35 1.60 -24.18
C PRO A 11 -40.06 0.36 -24.76
N ALA A 12 -41.27 0.04 -24.30
CA ALA A 12 -41.98 -1.22 -24.65
C ALA A 12 -42.24 -1.37 -26.17
N GLU A 13 -42.18 -0.27 -26.91
CA GLU A 13 -42.28 -0.21 -28.37
C GLU A 13 -41.05 -0.73 -29.13
N TRP A 14 -39.96 -1.08 -28.44
CA TRP A 14 -38.72 -1.59 -29.04
C TRP A 14 -38.54 -3.11 -28.90
N THR A 15 -39.39 -3.79 -28.13
CA THR A 15 -39.39 -5.26 -27.99
C THR A 15 -40.22 -5.98 -29.07
N GLN A 16 -40.78 -5.24 -30.04
CA GLN A 16 -41.73 -5.78 -31.03
C GLN A 16 -41.17 -5.85 -32.47
N ASP A 17 -39.98 -5.33 -32.76
CA ASP A 17 -39.35 -5.45 -34.09
C ASP A 17 -38.25 -6.54 -34.06
N PRO A 18 -38.39 -7.63 -34.82
CA PRO A 18 -37.39 -8.71 -34.86
C PRO A 18 -36.10 -8.31 -35.60
N THR A 19 -36.03 -7.12 -36.21
CA THR A 19 -34.85 -6.66 -36.97
C THR A 19 -34.17 -5.46 -36.31
N VAL A 20 -32.87 -5.59 -36.02
CA VAL A 20 -32.08 -4.49 -35.45
C VAL A 20 -31.88 -3.40 -36.49
N ASN A 21 -32.56 -2.26 -36.35
CA ASN A 21 -32.37 -1.08 -37.21
C ASN A 21 -31.21 -0.21 -36.69
N PHE A 22 -30.03 -0.37 -37.27
CA PHE A 22 -28.83 0.37 -36.89
C PHE A 22 -28.94 1.89 -37.11
N THR A 23 -29.61 2.35 -38.16
CA THR A 23 -29.82 3.80 -38.40
C THR A 23 -30.61 4.43 -37.25
N LYS A 24 -31.61 3.72 -36.73
CA LYS A 24 -32.39 4.15 -35.57
C LYS A 24 -31.55 4.04 -34.28
N LEU A 25 -30.75 2.99 -34.11
CA LEU A 25 -29.89 2.76 -32.94
C LEU A 25 -28.80 3.83 -32.77
N PHE A 26 -28.28 4.35 -33.87
CA PHE A 26 -27.27 5.42 -33.89
C PHE A 26 -27.88 6.82 -34.09
N SER A 27 -29.22 6.96 -33.98
CA SER A 27 -29.84 8.28 -34.11
C SER A 27 -29.50 9.14 -32.88
N PRO A 28 -29.35 10.47 -33.06
CA PRO A 28 -29.10 11.40 -31.96
C PRO A 28 -30.27 11.49 -30.95
N ASP A 29 -31.42 10.85 -31.22
CA ASP A 29 -32.55 10.78 -30.30
C ASP A 29 -32.35 9.73 -29.19
N LEU A 30 -31.38 8.82 -29.37
CA LEU A 30 -30.99 7.79 -28.39
C LEU A 30 -29.76 8.23 -27.59
N ILE A 31 -29.85 9.38 -26.90
CA ILE A 31 -28.83 9.78 -25.93
C ILE A 31 -29.18 9.15 -24.58
N PHE A 32 -28.44 8.12 -24.19
CA PHE A 32 -28.51 7.56 -22.85
C PHE A 32 -27.97 8.59 -21.84
N LYS A 33 -28.57 8.71 -20.65
CA LYS A 33 -28.02 9.55 -19.57
C LYS A 33 -26.60 9.14 -19.15
N GLU A 34 -26.22 7.91 -19.46
CA GLU A 34 -24.95 7.28 -19.08
C GLU A 34 -24.10 6.88 -20.30
N THR A 35 -24.22 7.58 -21.44
CA THR A 35 -23.50 7.25 -22.69
C THR A 35 -21.98 7.04 -22.49
N TRP A 36 -21.40 7.65 -21.46
CA TRP A 36 -19.97 7.59 -21.13
C TRP A 36 -19.71 6.98 -19.74
N ALA A 37 -20.53 6.02 -19.32
CA ALA A 37 -20.32 5.34 -18.04
C ALA A 37 -18.93 4.70 -17.93
N THR A 38 -18.33 4.89 -16.77
CA THR A 38 -17.06 4.24 -16.41
C THR A 38 -17.32 2.80 -15.95
N GLU A 39 -16.59 1.87 -16.53
CA GLU A 39 -16.57 0.43 -16.27
C GLU A 39 -15.17 -0.02 -15.86
N SER A 40 -14.99 -1.31 -15.60
CA SER A 40 -13.71 -1.85 -15.11
C SER A 40 -12.59 -1.89 -16.17
N TRP A 41 -12.88 -1.49 -17.42
CA TRP A 41 -11.96 -1.59 -18.57
C TRP A 41 -11.85 -0.29 -19.38
N ASN A 42 -12.45 0.82 -18.91
CA ASN A 42 -12.37 2.13 -19.57
C ASN A 42 -12.23 3.28 -18.53
N GLY A 43 -11.98 4.50 -19.01
CA GLY A 43 -11.74 5.66 -18.17
C GLY A 43 -10.29 5.80 -17.71
N LEU A 44 -10.04 6.78 -16.84
CA LEU A 44 -8.72 6.95 -16.22
C LEU A 44 -8.48 5.82 -15.22
N THR A 45 -7.35 5.13 -15.34
CA THR A 45 -6.99 4.04 -14.42
C THR A 45 -6.41 4.60 -13.13
N THR A 46 -7.26 4.74 -12.10
CA THR A 46 -6.88 5.10 -10.74
C THR A 46 -7.03 3.90 -9.80
N PHE A 47 -6.35 3.93 -8.65
CA PHE A 47 -6.44 2.89 -7.65
C PHE A 47 -7.88 2.75 -7.13
N ALA A 48 -8.45 1.57 -7.29
CA ALA A 48 -9.82 1.24 -6.88
C ALA A 48 -10.86 2.30 -7.31
N ARG A 49 -10.67 2.88 -8.51
CA ARG A 49 -11.56 3.90 -9.09
C ARG A 49 -11.77 5.12 -8.19
N SER A 50 -10.76 5.48 -7.39
CA SER A 50 -10.74 6.70 -6.60
C SER A 50 -10.63 7.95 -7.50
N THR A 51 -11.03 9.10 -6.97
CA THR A 51 -11.06 10.35 -7.73
C THR A 51 -9.62 10.81 -8.03
N PRO A 52 -9.22 11.00 -9.31
CA PRO A 52 -7.89 11.49 -9.64
C PRO A 52 -7.76 12.98 -9.28
N LEU A 53 -6.65 13.35 -8.62
CA LEU A 53 -6.30 14.74 -8.31
C LEU A 53 -4.84 15.03 -8.68
N ARG A 54 -4.56 16.24 -9.18
CA ARG A 54 -3.20 16.76 -9.35
C ARG A 54 -2.73 17.37 -8.03
N CYS A 55 -2.45 16.52 -7.05
CA CYS A 55 -2.17 16.91 -5.66
C CYS A 55 -0.93 17.80 -5.48
N PHE A 56 -0.01 17.80 -6.45
CA PHE A 56 1.19 18.66 -6.49
C PHE A 56 1.08 19.80 -7.51
N GLY A 57 -0.14 20.10 -7.94
CA GLY A 57 -0.44 21.11 -8.95
C GLY A 57 -1.72 21.85 -8.60
N VAL A 58 -2.60 22.01 -9.58
CA VAL A 58 -3.79 22.86 -9.45
C VAL A 58 -4.85 22.35 -8.47
N ASP A 59 -4.77 21.08 -8.04
CA ASP A 59 -5.71 20.49 -7.09
C ASP A 59 -5.09 20.38 -5.67
N ALA A 60 -3.98 21.08 -5.40
CA ALA A 60 -3.23 20.98 -4.14
C ALA A 60 -4.07 21.34 -2.90
N GLU A 61 -5.00 22.28 -2.99
CA GLU A 61 -5.84 22.73 -1.88
C GLU A 61 -7.11 21.88 -1.69
N THR A 62 -7.35 20.89 -2.55
CA THR A 62 -8.53 20.02 -2.44
C THR A 62 -8.42 19.14 -1.20
N PRO A 63 -9.38 19.20 -0.26
CA PRO A 63 -9.36 18.37 0.94
C PRO A 63 -9.76 16.92 0.65
N TYR A 64 -9.14 15.97 1.33
CA TYR A 64 -9.42 14.52 1.28
C TYR A 64 -9.01 13.88 2.62
N ASP A 65 -9.36 12.61 2.85
CA ASP A 65 -8.92 11.88 4.05
C ASP A 65 -7.79 10.90 3.77
N VAL A 66 -7.73 10.35 2.56
CA VAL A 66 -6.66 9.43 2.15
C VAL A 66 -6.21 9.77 0.73
N ALA A 67 -4.90 9.93 0.56
CA ALA A 67 -4.27 9.98 -0.75
C ALA A 67 -3.66 8.62 -1.11
N VAL A 68 -3.96 8.13 -2.30
CA VAL A 68 -3.16 7.09 -2.95
C VAL A 68 -2.07 7.76 -3.74
N LEU A 69 -0.82 7.33 -3.55
CA LEU A 69 0.36 7.92 -4.18
C LEU A 69 1.21 6.83 -4.83
N GLY A 70 1.66 7.00 -6.06
CA GLY A 70 2.66 6.10 -6.64
C GLY A 70 4.09 6.57 -6.42
N ALA A 71 4.99 5.63 -6.12
CA ALA A 71 6.42 5.85 -5.94
C ALA A 71 7.22 4.93 -6.90
N PRO A 72 7.29 5.25 -8.20
CA PRO A 72 7.94 4.40 -9.21
C PRO A 72 9.47 4.45 -9.10
N PHE A 73 10.05 3.57 -8.28
CA PHE A 73 11.48 3.54 -7.94
C PHE A 73 11.98 2.09 -7.82
N ASP A 74 13.12 1.72 -8.39
CA ASP A 74 13.74 0.39 -8.18
C ASP A 74 15.26 0.41 -8.38
N THR A 75 15.87 1.58 -8.21
CA THR A 75 17.30 1.78 -8.47
C THR A 75 18.16 1.44 -7.26
N ALA A 76 17.56 0.96 -6.16
CA ALA A 76 18.24 0.43 -5.00
C ALA A 76 18.09 -1.11 -4.88
N THR A 77 17.37 -1.75 -5.82
CA THR A 77 17.20 -3.19 -5.91
C THR A 77 18.53 -3.92 -6.20
N SER A 78 18.82 -4.99 -5.46
CA SER A 78 20.08 -5.73 -5.58
C SER A 78 20.05 -6.88 -6.61
N TYR A 79 18.88 -7.42 -6.96
CA TYR A 79 18.77 -8.62 -7.80
C TYR A 79 17.98 -8.39 -9.10
N ARG A 80 16.65 -8.30 -9.06
CA ARG A 80 15.79 -8.18 -10.25
C ARG A 80 15.06 -6.85 -10.26
N PRO A 81 15.41 -5.89 -11.13
CA PRO A 81 14.68 -4.64 -11.25
C PRO A 81 13.32 -4.84 -11.95
N GLY A 82 12.43 -3.86 -11.86
CA GLY A 82 11.11 -3.88 -12.48
C GLY A 82 10.02 -3.26 -11.61
N ALA A 83 10.27 -3.11 -10.31
CA ALA A 83 9.32 -2.54 -9.36
C ALA A 83 8.98 -1.07 -9.64
N ARG A 84 9.78 -0.33 -10.43
CA ARG A 84 9.42 1.03 -10.89
C ARG A 84 8.10 1.07 -11.68
N PHE A 85 7.67 -0.06 -12.25
CA PHE A 85 6.39 -0.19 -12.95
C PHE A 85 5.25 -0.68 -12.05
N GLY A 86 5.56 -1.04 -10.80
CA GLY A 86 4.63 -1.47 -9.75
C GLY A 86 3.42 -0.55 -9.56
N PRO A 87 3.57 0.78 -9.46
CA PRO A 87 2.42 1.65 -9.20
C PRO A 87 1.35 1.56 -10.28
N ASN A 88 1.76 1.51 -11.55
CA ASN A 88 0.85 1.31 -12.68
C ASN A 88 0.23 -0.08 -12.66
N GLY A 89 1.03 -1.11 -12.39
CA GLY A 89 0.53 -2.48 -12.29
C GLY A 89 -0.52 -2.65 -11.20
N ILE A 90 -0.28 -2.10 -10.01
CA ILE A 90 -1.24 -2.15 -8.90
C ILE A 90 -2.54 -1.40 -9.25
N ARG A 91 -2.47 -0.25 -9.93
CA ARG A 91 -3.68 0.43 -10.44
C ARG A 91 -4.43 -0.42 -11.46
N GLN A 92 -3.73 -1.14 -12.36
CA GLN A 92 -4.35 -2.08 -13.30
C GLN A 92 -5.04 -3.24 -12.55
N GLY A 93 -4.38 -3.84 -11.56
CA GLY A 93 -4.96 -4.88 -10.72
C GLY A 93 -6.21 -4.41 -9.95
N ALA A 94 -6.30 -3.12 -9.63
CA ALA A 94 -7.42 -2.52 -8.89
C ALA A 94 -8.65 -2.24 -9.75
N ARG A 95 -8.63 -2.44 -11.07
CA ARG A 95 -9.70 -2.01 -12.00
C ARG A 95 -11.09 -2.63 -11.73
N ARG A 96 -11.13 -3.81 -11.12
CA ARG A 96 -12.37 -4.49 -10.68
C ARG A 96 -12.87 -4.05 -9.30
N LEU A 97 -12.06 -3.31 -8.55
CA LEU A 97 -12.36 -2.79 -7.23
C LEU A 97 -13.01 -1.41 -7.33
N GLY A 98 -13.45 -0.88 -6.18
CA GLY A 98 -14.08 0.42 -6.09
C GLY A 98 -14.15 0.89 -4.64
N VAL A 99 -13.74 2.12 -4.34
CA VAL A 99 -13.91 2.69 -2.99
C VAL A 99 -15.38 2.76 -2.56
N SER A 100 -16.30 2.85 -3.54
CA SER A 100 -17.75 2.78 -3.37
C SER A 100 -18.37 1.38 -3.49
N ARG A 101 -17.54 0.34 -3.71
CA ARG A 101 -18.00 -1.05 -3.70
C ARG A 101 -17.93 -1.63 -2.30
N ILE A 102 -18.81 -2.59 -2.02
CA ILE A 102 -18.80 -3.30 -0.74
C ILE A 102 -17.59 -4.23 -0.74
N ASN A 103 -16.64 -3.96 0.16
CA ASN A 103 -15.63 -4.92 0.54
C ASN A 103 -16.30 -5.97 1.45
N VAL A 104 -16.68 -7.12 0.87
CA VAL A 104 -17.44 -8.17 1.58
C VAL A 104 -16.69 -8.71 2.81
N PRO A 105 -15.39 -9.04 2.73
CA PRO A 105 -14.64 -9.46 3.91
C PRO A 105 -14.62 -8.41 5.04
N MET A 106 -14.45 -7.14 4.67
CA MET A 106 -14.41 -6.03 5.63
C MET A 106 -15.80 -5.52 6.03
N LYS A 107 -16.86 -5.90 5.31
CA LYS A 107 -18.26 -5.52 5.54
C LYS A 107 -18.54 -4.02 5.49
N ILE A 108 -17.79 -3.28 4.66
CA ILE A 108 -17.97 -1.83 4.50
C ILE A 108 -17.79 -1.40 3.04
N ARG A 109 -18.28 -0.20 2.70
CA ARG A 109 -17.74 0.60 1.60
C ARG A 109 -16.78 1.61 2.21
N VAL A 110 -15.60 1.79 1.61
CA VAL A 110 -14.61 2.76 2.10
C VAL A 110 -15.16 4.19 2.00
N SER A 111 -15.86 4.50 0.90
CA SER A 111 -16.44 5.82 0.64
C SER A 111 -17.51 6.27 1.65
N ASP A 112 -18.08 5.34 2.42
CA ASP A 112 -19.05 5.69 3.47
C ASP A 112 -18.35 6.39 4.65
N TYR A 113 -17.03 6.23 4.81
CA TYR A 113 -16.25 6.71 5.95
C TYR A 113 -15.10 7.64 5.58
N LEU A 114 -14.53 7.52 4.39
CA LEU A 114 -13.36 8.26 3.95
C LEU A 114 -13.53 8.78 2.52
N ASP A 115 -13.01 9.98 2.27
CA ASP A 115 -12.78 10.48 0.92
C ASP A 115 -11.37 10.08 0.47
N VAL A 116 -11.31 9.24 -0.58
CA VAL A 116 -10.07 8.67 -1.10
C VAL A 116 -9.82 9.21 -2.51
N VAL A 117 -8.63 9.76 -2.70
CA VAL A 117 -8.19 10.35 -3.97
C VAL A 117 -6.93 9.64 -4.47
N ASP A 118 -6.73 9.59 -5.80
CA ASP A 118 -5.49 9.13 -6.41
C ASP A 118 -4.68 10.35 -6.86
N CYS A 119 -3.54 10.57 -6.22
CA CYS A 119 -2.66 11.70 -6.48
C CYS A 119 -1.68 11.46 -7.66
N GLY A 120 -1.83 10.34 -8.37
CA GLY A 120 -0.88 9.94 -9.41
C GLY A 120 0.46 9.53 -8.81
N ASP A 121 1.55 9.79 -9.52
CA ASP A 121 2.89 9.37 -9.12
C ASP A 121 3.77 10.56 -8.76
N VAL A 122 4.71 10.35 -7.84
CA VAL A 122 5.80 11.30 -7.62
C VAL A 122 6.76 11.25 -8.82
N PRO A 123 7.17 12.39 -9.40
CA PRO A 123 8.11 12.43 -10.52
C PRO A 123 9.56 12.20 -10.04
N MET A 124 9.82 11.00 -9.52
CA MET A 124 11.13 10.58 -9.01
C MET A 124 12.13 10.43 -10.15
N VAL A 125 13.35 10.93 -9.97
CA VAL A 125 14.44 10.69 -10.93
C VAL A 125 14.89 9.23 -10.90
N TYR A 126 15.40 8.73 -12.02
CA TYR A 126 15.76 7.31 -12.19
C TYR A 126 17.28 7.06 -12.24
N VAL A 127 18.10 8.07 -11.91
CA VAL A 127 19.57 7.99 -12.02
C VAL A 127 20.31 8.29 -10.72
N ASP A 128 19.63 8.86 -9.72
CA ASP A 128 20.22 9.19 -8.43
C ASP A 128 19.24 8.88 -7.30
N ASN A 129 19.58 7.89 -6.49
CA ASN A 129 18.71 7.38 -5.42
C ASN A 129 18.41 8.46 -4.38
N LYS A 130 19.38 9.32 -4.04
CA LYS A 130 19.20 10.34 -3.00
C LYS A 130 18.24 11.42 -3.47
N VAL A 131 18.39 11.86 -4.71
CA VAL A 131 17.49 12.85 -5.30
C VAL A 131 16.07 12.27 -5.39
N ALA A 132 15.93 11.03 -5.85
CA ALA A 132 14.64 10.34 -5.96
C ALA A 132 13.94 10.21 -4.60
N LEU A 133 14.63 9.64 -3.59
CA LEU A 133 14.08 9.44 -2.24
C LEU A 133 13.75 10.78 -1.56
N ARG A 134 14.54 11.84 -1.78
CA ARG A 134 14.22 13.19 -1.29
C ARG A 134 12.96 13.76 -1.94
N GLN A 135 12.74 13.53 -3.24
CA GLN A 135 11.51 13.96 -3.91
C GLN A 135 10.29 13.27 -3.32
N LEU A 136 10.39 11.96 -3.04
CA LEU A 136 9.33 11.21 -2.37
C LEU A 136 9.06 11.70 -0.95
N GLU A 137 10.10 11.98 -0.17
CA GLU A 137 9.96 12.54 1.18
C GLU A 137 9.19 13.88 1.15
N LEU A 138 9.59 14.80 0.27
CA LEU A 138 8.92 16.10 0.12
C LEU A 138 7.47 15.96 -0.33
N ALA A 139 7.20 15.06 -1.27
CA ALA A 139 5.85 14.78 -1.74
C ALA A 139 4.96 14.23 -0.63
N ASN A 140 5.44 13.22 0.11
CA ASN A 140 4.71 12.61 1.22
C ASN A 140 4.43 13.64 2.34
N LYS A 141 5.44 14.43 2.74
CA LYS A 141 5.26 15.51 3.72
C LYS A 141 4.24 16.55 3.27
N ALA A 142 4.25 16.93 1.98
CA ALA A 142 3.27 17.86 1.44
C ALA A 142 1.83 17.33 1.53
N LEU A 143 1.61 16.03 1.28
CA LEU A 143 0.28 15.41 1.44
C LEU A 143 -0.15 15.32 2.91
N LEU A 144 0.76 14.89 3.79
CA LEU A 144 0.50 14.67 5.21
C LEU A 144 0.35 15.97 6.02
N SER A 145 0.92 17.09 5.57
CA SER A 145 0.83 18.38 6.27
C SER A 145 -0.53 19.08 6.20
N LYS A 146 -1.46 18.54 5.40
CA LYS A 146 -2.80 19.11 5.18
C LYS A 146 -3.74 18.73 6.33
N ASN A 147 -4.84 19.47 6.47
CA ASN A 147 -5.94 19.00 7.30
C ASN A 147 -6.74 17.93 6.53
N SER A 148 -7.09 16.84 7.21
CA SER A 148 -8.03 15.84 6.69
C SER A 148 -9.39 16.48 6.45
N LEU A 149 -10.11 16.02 5.43
CA LEU A 149 -11.46 16.49 5.13
C LEU A 149 -12.41 16.27 6.33
N ARG A 150 -12.27 15.13 7.02
CA ARG A 150 -13.08 14.75 8.18
C ARG A 150 -12.31 14.97 9.48
N SER A 151 -13.08 15.24 10.53
CA SER A 151 -12.63 15.20 11.92
C SER A 151 -13.50 14.21 12.69
N TYR A 152 -13.00 13.72 13.81
CA TYR A 152 -13.68 12.72 14.64
C TYR A 152 -13.89 13.26 16.06
N GLU A 153 -14.87 12.71 16.77
CA GLU A 153 -15.03 12.98 18.19
C GLU A 153 -13.82 12.43 18.96
N GLY A 154 -13.20 13.26 19.81
CA GLY A 154 -12.00 12.91 20.58
C GLY A 154 -10.79 13.76 20.19
N GLN A 155 -9.67 13.51 20.86
CA GLN A 155 -8.40 14.18 20.56
C GLN A 155 -7.67 13.44 19.43
N SER A 156 -7.15 14.17 18.44
CA SER A 156 -6.33 13.56 17.38
C SER A 156 -5.06 12.92 17.95
N LEU A 157 -4.60 11.84 17.32
CA LEU A 157 -3.30 11.22 17.58
C LEU A 157 -2.11 12.08 17.13
N ALA A 158 -2.32 13.04 16.22
CA ALA A 158 -1.25 13.88 15.72
C ALA A 158 -0.70 14.80 16.81
N LYS A 159 0.61 15.09 16.76
CA LYS A 159 1.30 15.94 17.75
C LYS A 159 0.72 17.35 17.85
N ASP A 160 0.16 17.87 16.75
CA ASP A 160 -0.43 19.20 16.67
C ASP A 160 -1.94 19.22 17.02
N GLY A 161 -2.51 18.06 17.37
CA GLY A 161 -3.91 17.92 17.73
C GLY A 161 -4.90 18.00 16.56
N LYS A 162 -4.42 18.11 15.31
CA LYS A 162 -5.28 18.16 14.11
C LYS A 162 -5.42 16.79 13.47
N PHE A 163 -6.49 16.57 12.72
CA PHE A 163 -6.61 15.39 11.87
C PHE A 163 -5.91 15.66 10.54
N HIS A 164 -4.96 14.80 10.17
CA HIS A 164 -4.21 14.86 8.92
C HIS A 164 -4.64 13.71 8.00
N PRO A 165 -4.56 13.86 6.66
CA PRO A 165 -4.78 12.75 5.75
C PRO A 165 -3.82 11.59 6.02
N ARG A 166 -4.19 10.42 5.54
CA ARG A 166 -3.30 9.24 5.47
C ARG A 166 -2.85 9.02 4.04
N VAL A 167 -1.75 8.30 3.86
CA VAL A 167 -1.23 7.95 2.54
C VAL A 167 -1.16 6.43 2.41
N LEU A 168 -1.70 5.91 1.30
CA LEU A 168 -1.44 4.56 0.81
C LEU A 168 -0.51 4.69 -0.40
N THR A 169 0.75 4.31 -0.24
CA THR A 169 1.71 4.39 -1.34
C THR A 169 1.72 3.08 -2.14
N LEU A 170 1.61 3.19 -3.46
CA LEU A 170 1.84 2.12 -4.41
C LEU A 170 3.30 2.21 -4.82
N GLY A 171 4.10 1.24 -4.40
CA GLY A 171 5.54 1.35 -4.38
C GLY A 171 6.24 0.86 -5.64
N GLY A 172 7.56 1.04 -5.59
CA GLY A 172 8.51 0.20 -6.30
C GLY A 172 9.31 -0.61 -5.28
N ASP A 173 10.63 -0.50 -5.23
CA ASP A 173 11.46 -1.24 -4.27
C ASP A 173 11.24 -0.76 -2.82
N HIS A 174 11.54 -1.63 -1.85
CA HIS A 174 11.22 -1.41 -0.42
C HIS A 174 11.97 -0.22 0.21
N THR A 175 13.00 0.32 -0.45
CA THR A 175 13.76 1.49 0.04
C THR A 175 12.86 2.73 0.20
N ILE A 176 11.76 2.81 -0.55
CA ILE A 176 10.83 3.94 -0.51
C ILE A 176 10.19 4.13 0.87
N THR A 177 10.15 3.10 1.71
CA THR A 177 9.50 3.16 3.03
C THR A 177 10.22 4.11 3.98
N LEU A 178 11.55 4.27 3.86
CA LEU A 178 12.33 5.21 4.69
C LEU A 178 11.85 6.67 4.57
N PRO A 179 11.80 7.31 3.38
CA PRO A 179 11.27 8.66 3.25
C PRO A 179 9.77 8.77 3.57
N LEU A 180 9.01 7.68 3.44
CA LEU A 180 7.60 7.66 3.84
C LEU A 180 7.43 7.73 5.36
N LEU A 181 8.20 6.92 6.11
CA LEU A 181 8.23 6.95 7.57
C LEU A 181 8.65 8.33 8.09
N ARG A 182 9.69 8.95 7.51
CA ARG A 182 10.10 10.33 7.86
C ARG A 182 8.95 11.33 7.79
N GLY A 183 8.07 11.22 6.79
CA GLY A 183 6.89 12.08 6.69
C GLY A 183 5.82 11.77 7.74
N VAL A 184 5.60 10.49 8.03
CA VAL A 184 4.61 10.05 9.03
C VAL A 184 5.01 10.49 10.44
N VAL A 185 6.28 10.35 10.80
CA VAL A 185 6.74 10.68 12.16
C VAL A 185 6.74 12.17 12.44
N ASP A 186 6.83 13.03 11.42
CA ASP A 186 6.67 14.48 11.59
C ASP A 186 5.29 14.81 12.17
N VAL A 187 4.25 14.07 11.75
CA VAL A 187 2.86 14.23 12.21
C VAL A 187 2.56 13.48 13.49
N TYR A 188 2.92 12.19 13.57
CA TYR A 188 2.45 11.28 14.63
C TYR A 188 3.52 10.89 15.66
N GLY A 189 4.80 11.14 15.36
CA GLY A 189 5.93 10.65 16.15
C GLY A 189 6.32 9.24 15.74
N PRO A 190 7.28 8.61 16.45
CA PRO A 190 7.69 7.25 16.13
C PRO A 190 6.48 6.29 16.15
N VAL A 191 6.38 5.43 15.15
CA VAL A 191 5.22 4.56 14.91
C VAL A 191 5.61 3.09 15.00
N SER A 192 4.67 2.26 15.40
CA SER A 192 4.83 0.81 15.28
C SER A 192 4.75 0.41 13.82
N VAL A 193 5.68 -0.41 13.36
CA VAL A 193 5.66 -0.95 11.99
C VAL A 193 5.20 -2.40 12.00
N ILE A 194 4.21 -2.70 11.15
CA ILE A 194 3.88 -4.07 10.77
C ILE A 194 4.45 -4.28 9.36
N HIS A 195 5.50 -5.08 9.30
CA HIS A 195 6.25 -5.40 8.08
C HIS A 195 5.85 -6.79 7.59
N PHE A 196 5.17 -6.84 6.46
CA PHE A 196 4.86 -8.11 5.79
C PHE A 196 5.91 -8.33 4.71
N ASP A 197 6.79 -9.29 4.93
CA ASP A 197 7.95 -9.53 4.05
C ASP A 197 8.47 -10.95 4.24
N SER A 198 9.16 -11.47 3.24
CA SER A 198 9.99 -12.66 3.38
C SER A 198 11.36 -12.37 4.02
N HIS A 199 11.84 -11.13 3.98
CA HIS A 199 13.14 -10.65 4.43
C HIS A 199 13.04 -9.70 5.64
N LEU A 200 14.16 -9.51 6.35
CA LEU A 200 14.21 -8.65 7.54
C LEU A 200 14.33 -7.16 7.21
N ASP A 201 15.04 -6.83 6.12
CA ASP A 201 15.36 -5.46 5.67
C ASP A 201 16.02 -4.53 6.69
N THR A 202 16.62 -5.13 7.72
CA THR A 202 17.31 -4.46 8.83
C THR A 202 18.83 -4.49 8.72
N TRP A 203 19.40 -4.86 7.55
CA TRP A 203 20.84 -5.06 7.44
C TRP A 203 21.62 -3.79 7.78
N LYS A 204 22.63 -3.97 8.63
CA LYS A 204 23.66 -2.95 8.88
C LYS A 204 24.37 -2.67 7.54
N PRO A 205 24.40 -1.41 7.07
CA PRO A 205 25.04 -1.06 5.81
C PRO A 205 26.51 -1.47 5.84
N THR A 206 26.89 -2.39 4.95
CA THR A 206 28.26 -2.88 4.83
C THR A 206 28.67 -2.87 3.36
N ALA A 207 29.97 -2.71 3.11
CA ALA A 207 30.49 -2.83 1.77
C ALA A 207 30.34 -4.29 1.30
N TRP A 208 29.62 -4.52 0.20
CA TRP A 208 29.33 -5.87 -0.27
C TRP A 208 30.59 -6.63 -0.69
N GLY A 209 30.63 -7.93 -0.36
CA GLY A 209 31.67 -8.89 -0.78
C GLY A 209 32.97 -8.81 0.04
N GLY A 210 33.58 -9.97 0.33
CA GLY A 210 34.79 -10.12 1.18
C GLY A 210 35.91 -9.12 0.88
N ASP A 211 36.76 -9.38 -0.12
CA ASP A 211 37.69 -8.37 -0.66
C ASP A 211 36.89 -7.33 -1.45
N SER A 212 36.19 -6.49 -0.71
CA SER A 212 35.19 -5.56 -1.22
C SER A 212 35.77 -4.66 -2.31
N PRO A 213 35.10 -4.51 -3.47
CA PRO A 213 35.58 -3.61 -4.53
C PRO A 213 35.43 -2.12 -4.16
N TRP A 214 34.80 -1.82 -3.02
CA TRP A 214 34.61 -0.48 -2.51
C TRP A 214 35.93 0.13 -2.05
N LEU A 215 36.18 1.37 -2.45
CA LEU A 215 37.34 2.13 -1.99
C LEU A 215 37.12 2.68 -0.57
N PRO A 216 38.19 2.88 0.21
CA PRO A 216 38.07 3.50 1.53
C PRO A 216 37.37 4.85 1.48
N GLY A 217 36.30 5.00 2.27
CA GLY A 217 35.52 6.24 2.38
C GLY A 217 34.42 6.41 1.32
N GLU A 218 34.22 5.43 0.43
CA GLU A 218 33.04 5.41 -0.42
C GLU A 218 31.77 5.22 0.41
N GLU A 219 30.73 5.93 0.02
CA GLU A 219 29.45 5.91 0.69
C GLU A 219 28.68 4.64 0.36
N ILE A 220 28.27 3.90 1.40
CA ILE A 220 27.38 2.76 1.24
C ILE A 220 25.96 3.29 1.08
N PRO A 221 25.29 3.06 -0.07
CA PRO A 221 23.95 3.57 -0.31
C PRO A 221 22.93 2.88 0.60
N VAL A 222 21.82 3.55 0.85
CA VAL A 222 20.61 2.90 1.36
C VAL A 222 20.06 1.97 0.29
N THR A 223 19.67 0.77 0.70
CA THR A 223 19.18 -0.30 -0.18
C THR A 223 17.85 -0.82 0.30
N HIS A 224 17.19 -1.63 -0.54
CA HIS A 224 15.92 -2.27 -0.18
C HIS A 224 16.03 -3.21 1.02
N GLY A 225 17.25 -3.58 1.46
CA GLY A 225 17.48 -4.52 2.57
C GLY A 225 18.12 -3.88 3.79
N SER A 226 18.33 -2.56 3.80
CA SER A 226 19.00 -1.84 4.89
C SER A 226 18.22 -0.63 5.40
N TYR A 227 17.10 -0.28 4.79
CA TYR A 227 16.40 0.97 5.06
C TYR A 227 15.86 1.03 6.50
N PHE A 228 15.49 -0.10 7.12
CA PHE A 228 15.07 -0.10 8.53
C PHE A 228 16.20 0.18 9.51
N TRP A 229 17.44 -0.18 9.16
CA TRP A 229 18.59 0.22 9.98
C TRP A 229 18.70 1.74 10.09
N TYR A 230 18.50 2.45 8.96
CA TYR A 230 18.46 3.92 8.96
C TYR A 230 17.24 4.45 9.70
N ALA A 231 16.06 3.84 9.50
CA ALA A 231 14.84 4.24 10.18
C ALA A 231 14.96 4.13 11.71
N HIS A 232 15.61 3.09 12.22
CA HIS A 232 15.92 2.93 13.63
C HIS A 232 16.86 4.02 14.14
N ASN A 233 17.98 4.25 13.46
CA ASN A 233 18.98 5.25 13.88
C ASN A 233 18.43 6.68 13.88
N GLU A 234 17.46 6.96 13.01
CA GLU A 234 16.75 8.24 12.96
C GLU A 234 15.60 8.35 13.98
N GLY A 235 15.33 7.30 14.74
CA GLY A 235 14.26 7.27 15.74
C GLY A 235 12.86 7.29 15.12
N LEU A 236 12.68 6.70 13.93
CA LEU A 236 11.38 6.67 13.24
C LEU A 236 10.44 5.57 13.76
N LEU A 237 11.00 4.54 14.38
CA LEU A 237 10.29 3.34 14.83
C LEU A 237 9.89 3.46 16.31
N ALA A 238 8.74 2.91 16.67
CA ALA A 238 8.35 2.79 18.07
C ALA A 238 9.38 1.91 18.83
N ALA A 239 9.72 2.34 20.04
CA ALA A 239 10.70 1.65 20.88
C ALA A 239 10.14 0.36 21.50
N ASN A 240 10.94 -0.32 22.33
CA ASN A 240 10.55 -1.47 23.14
C ASN A 240 10.04 -2.69 22.34
N ASN A 241 10.63 -2.93 21.17
CA ASN A 241 10.28 -4.03 20.29
C ASN A 241 8.79 -4.04 19.90
N SER A 242 8.24 -2.85 19.68
CA SER A 242 6.84 -2.67 19.26
C SER A 242 6.68 -2.68 17.73
N ASN A 243 7.62 -3.26 17.00
CA ASN A 243 7.56 -3.47 15.56
C ASN A 243 7.57 -4.97 15.28
N ILE A 244 6.94 -5.42 14.19
CA ILE A 244 6.82 -6.84 13.89
C ILE A 244 7.02 -7.15 12.41
N HIS A 245 7.84 -8.15 12.15
CA HIS A 245 7.95 -8.82 10.85
C HIS A 245 6.97 -9.99 10.79
N VAL A 246 6.32 -10.17 9.64
CA VAL A 246 5.33 -11.23 9.40
C VAL A 246 5.60 -11.90 8.07
N GLY A 247 6.01 -13.17 8.11
CA GLY A 247 6.30 -13.97 6.91
C GLY A 247 7.78 -14.23 6.63
N ILE A 248 8.66 -13.88 7.57
CA ILE A 248 10.11 -14.10 7.47
C ILE A 248 10.42 -15.55 7.16
N ARG A 249 11.24 -15.76 6.13
CA ARG A 249 11.72 -17.06 5.67
C ARG A 249 12.96 -16.88 4.78
N GLY A 250 13.42 -17.95 4.16
CA GLY A 250 14.55 -17.88 3.23
C GLY A 250 15.91 -17.95 3.92
N ALA A 251 16.96 -17.55 3.21
CA ALA A 251 18.34 -17.69 3.65
C ALA A 251 18.88 -16.40 4.28
N LEU A 252 19.56 -16.55 5.42
CA LEU A 252 20.34 -15.48 6.05
C LEU A 252 21.82 -15.65 5.77
N SER A 253 22.57 -14.56 5.91
CA SER A 253 24.03 -14.58 5.79
C SER A 253 24.68 -15.05 7.09
N SER A 254 24.13 -14.64 8.24
CA SER A 254 24.58 -15.06 9.58
C SER A 254 23.40 -15.12 10.55
N TRP A 255 23.54 -15.89 11.64
CA TRP A 255 22.59 -15.79 12.77
C TRP A 255 22.65 -14.43 13.46
N ASP A 256 23.78 -13.71 13.33
CA ASP A 256 23.91 -12.33 13.82
C ASP A 256 22.89 -11.38 13.17
N ASP A 257 22.31 -11.74 12.01
CA ASP A 257 21.26 -10.96 11.36
C ASP A 257 20.01 -10.87 12.26
N TYR A 258 19.70 -11.89 13.06
CA TYR A 258 18.60 -11.83 14.04
C TYR A 258 18.93 -10.98 15.26
N ASP A 259 20.17 -11.04 15.74
CA ASP A 259 20.60 -10.17 16.84
C ASP A 259 20.56 -8.70 16.42
N ASN A 260 21.01 -8.40 15.19
CA ASN A 260 20.92 -7.08 14.58
C ASN A 260 19.46 -6.62 14.40
N ASP A 261 18.58 -7.51 13.94
CA ASP A 261 17.15 -7.22 13.76
C ASP A 261 16.45 -6.89 15.08
N TYR A 262 16.79 -7.63 16.13
CA TYR A 262 16.29 -7.37 17.49
C TYR A 262 16.76 -6.01 18.01
N GLU A 263 18.01 -5.61 17.73
CA GLU A 263 18.50 -4.26 18.06
C GLU A 263 17.72 -3.15 17.34
N VAL A 264 17.34 -3.38 16.08
CA VAL A 264 16.51 -2.44 15.29
C VAL A 264 15.10 -2.31 15.88
N GLY A 265 14.64 -3.33 16.63
CA GLY A 265 13.43 -3.27 17.45
C GLY A 265 12.25 -4.06 16.87
N PHE A 266 12.53 -5.15 16.15
CA PHE A 266 11.51 -6.02 15.58
C PHE A 266 11.34 -7.33 16.35
N VAL A 267 10.08 -7.75 16.46
CA VAL A 267 9.69 -9.12 16.78
C VAL A 267 9.47 -9.86 15.47
N ILE A 268 9.92 -11.10 15.36
CA ILE A 268 9.73 -11.90 14.15
C ILE A 268 8.55 -12.86 14.33
N SER A 269 7.65 -12.89 13.35
CA SER A 269 6.71 -13.99 13.10
C SER A 269 7.08 -14.62 11.75
N HIS A 270 7.69 -15.80 11.82
CA HIS A 270 8.10 -16.57 10.65
C HIS A 270 6.91 -17.08 9.84
N ALA A 271 7.13 -17.41 8.57
CA ALA A 271 6.08 -17.93 7.69
C ALA A 271 5.50 -19.27 8.19
N ASP A 272 6.33 -20.15 8.77
CA ASP A 272 5.94 -21.46 9.30
C ASP A 272 5.04 -21.37 10.54
N GLU A 273 5.11 -20.28 11.32
CA GLU A 273 4.18 -20.04 12.44
C GLU A 273 2.71 -20.05 11.99
N LEU A 274 2.40 -19.71 10.73
CA LEU A 274 1.04 -19.81 10.22
C LEU A 274 0.50 -21.25 10.23
N GLU A 275 1.34 -22.25 10.04
CA GLU A 275 0.94 -23.66 10.09
C GLU A 275 0.68 -24.09 11.55
N GLU A 276 1.45 -23.56 12.49
CA GLU A 276 1.38 -23.95 13.90
C GLU A 276 0.26 -23.26 14.67
N ILE A 277 0.15 -21.93 14.57
CA ILE A 277 -0.77 -21.11 15.37
C ILE A 277 -1.92 -20.53 14.54
N GLY A 278 -1.89 -20.70 13.22
CA GLY A 278 -2.89 -20.18 12.29
C GLY A 278 -2.90 -18.65 12.21
N TRP A 279 -3.67 -18.13 11.25
CA TRP A 279 -3.83 -16.68 11.08
C TRP A 279 -4.32 -15.94 12.35
N LYS A 280 -5.06 -16.63 13.23
CA LYS A 280 -5.53 -16.05 14.51
C LYS A 280 -4.37 -15.84 15.49
N GLY A 281 -3.45 -16.80 15.57
CA GLY A 281 -2.26 -16.69 16.40
C GLY A 281 -1.35 -15.57 15.93
N VAL A 282 -1.12 -15.49 14.62
CA VAL A 282 -0.34 -14.40 14.01
C VAL A 282 -1.00 -13.04 14.28
N VAL A 283 -2.31 -12.89 14.08
CA VAL A 283 -3.05 -11.65 14.42
C VAL A 283 -2.89 -11.30 15.90
N LYS A 284 -3.01 -12.29 16.80
CA LYS A 284 -2.82 -12.06 18.23
C LYS A 284 -1.43 -11.52 18.52
N LYS A 285 -0.39 -12.16 17.98
CA LYS A 285 1.02 -11.75 18.12
C LYS A 285 1.24 -10.33 17.61
N ILE A 286 0.75 -10.00 16.40
CA ILE A 286 0.81 -8.63 15.85
C ILE A 286 0.20 -7.62 16.83
N ARG A 287 -1.01 -7.88 17.32
CA ARG A 287 -1.73 -6.94 18.20
C ARG A 287 -1.05 -6.77 19.56
N GLU A 288 -0.50 -7.85 20.11
CA GLU A 288 0.26 -7.82 21.36
C GLU A 288 1.57 -7.02 21.19
N THR A 289 2.23 -7.14 20.04
CA THR A 289 3.47 -6.40 19.76
C THR A 289 3.23 -4.90 19.56
N VAL A 290 2.27 -4.51 18.71
CA VAL A 290 2.06 -3.08 18.38
C VAL A 290 1.22 -2.32 19.42
N GLY A 291 0.43 -3.04 20.23
CA GLY A 291 -0.43 -2.45 21.25
C GLY A 291 -1.37 -1.37 20.68
N ASP A 292 -1.42 -0.22 21.36
CA ASP A 292 -2.25 0.94 21.00
C ASP A 292 -1.46 2.02 20.22
N ASN A 293 -0.22 1.74 19.80
CA ASN A 293 0.60 2.69 19.06
C ASN A 293 -0.06 3.07 17.73
N PRO A 294 0.24 4.27 17.18
CA PRO A 294 0.00 4.55 15.78
C PRO A 294 0.78 3.53 14.93
N VAL A 295 0.14 2.98 13.89
CA VAL A 295 0.69 1.88 13.10
C VAL A 295 0.93 2.30 11.66
N TYR A 296 2.11 1.98 11.13
CA TYR A 296 2.41 1.97 9.71
C TYR A 296 2.45 0.53 9.21
N ILE A 297 1.77 0.25 8.08
CA ILE A 297 1.83 -1.08 7.43
C ILE A 297 2.68 -0.96 6.18
N THR A 298 3.77 -1.70 6.12
CA THR A 298 4.56 -1.84 4.89
C THR A 298 4.44 -3.29 4.41
N LEU A 299 4.03 -3.48 3.17
CA LEU A 299 3.76 -4.79 2.61
C LEU A 299 4.59 -5.04 1.38
N ASP A 300 5.62 -5.87 1.54
CA ASP A 300 6.31 -6.50 0.44
C ASP A 300 5.41 -7.59 -0.16
N ILE A 301 5.27 -7.58 -1.48
CA ILE A 301 4.47 -8.59 -2.16
C ILE A 301 5.12 -9.97 -2.11
N ASP A 302 6.44 -10.05 -1.91
CA ASP A 302 7.19 -11.30 -1.80
C ASP A 302 6.89 -12.08 -0.51
N VAL A 303 6.18 -11.48 0.45
CA VAL A 303 5.62 -12.21 1.60
C VAL A 303 4.69 -13.34 1.15
N ILE A 304 4.04 -13.16 -0.01
CA ILE A 304 3.12 -14.13 -0.61
C ILE A 304 3.91 -15.22 -1.32
N ASP A 305 3.43 -16.46 -1.22
CA ASP A 305 4.08 -17.57 -1.91
C ASP A 305 4.21 -17.33 -3.43
N PRO A 306 5.36 -17.67 -4.05
CA PRO A 306 5.61 -17.50 -5.48
C PRO A 306 4.59 -18.14 -6.41
N GLY A 307 3.86 -19.17 -5.94
CA GLY A 307 2.73 -19.74 -6.69
C GLY A 307 1.54 -18.79 -6.89
N MET A 308 1.46 -17.70 -6.11
CA MET A 308 0.38 -16.70 -6.18
C MET A 308 0.89 -15.28 -6.48
N ALA A 309 2.15 -15.00 -6.19
CA ALA A 309 2.84 -13.76 -6.54
C ALA A 309 4.30 -14.09 -6.91
N PRO A 310 4.64 -14.32 -8.19
CA PRO A 310 5.97 -14.77 -8.59
C PRO A 310 7.11 -13.92 -8.01
N ALA A 311 7.80 -14.49 -7.03
CA ALA A 311 8.91 -13.92 -6.26
C ALA A 311 9.92 -15.04 -5.92
N PRO A 312 11.16 -14.75 -5.46
CA PRO A 312 12.18 -15.79 -5.30
C PRO A 312 11.99 -16.71 -4.09
N GLU A 313 11.38 -16.24 -2.99
CA GLU A 313 11.33 -16.98 -1.71
C GLU A 313 10.09 -17.89 -1.59
N ILE A 314 10.29 -19.21 -1.69
CA ILE A 314 9.22 -20.23 -1.60
C ILE A 314 8.70 -20.43 -0.16
N GLY A 315 7.52 -21.04 0.00
CA GLY A 315 6.97 -21.37 1.32
C GLY A 315 6.32 -20.15 2.00
N GLY A 316 5.71 -19.28 1.19
CA GLY A 316 5.15 -18.01 1.64
C GLY A 316 3.71 -18.09 2.09
N ILE A 317 3.18 -16.93 2.50
CA ILE A 317 1.79 -16.78 2.94
C ILE A 317 0.86 -16.89 1.73
N THR A 318 -0.27 -17.59 1.84
CA THR A 318 -1.25 -17.58 0.75
C THR A 318 -2.06 -16.29 0.73
N THR A 319 -2.58 -15.90 -0.45
CA THR A 319 -3.49 -14.75 -0.59
C THR A 319 -4.75 -14.86 0.29
N ARG A 320 -5.15 -16.08 0.66
CA ARG A 320 -6.28 -16.31 1.58
C ARG A 320 -5.91 -15.98 3.02
N GLU A 321 -4.71 -16.32 3.46
CA GLU A 321 -4.22 -16.09 4.81
C GLU A 321 -3.94 -14.61 5.05
N ILE A 322 -3.25 -13.94 4.12
CA ILE A 322 -2.99 -12.50 4.24
C ILE A 322 -4.31 -11.72 4.37
N LYS A 323 -5.34 -12.08 3.60
CA LYS A 323 -6.68 -11.48 3.74
C LYS A 323 -7.31 -11.73 5.11
N LYS A 324 -7.07 -12.87 5.74
CA LYS A 324 -7.55 -13.18 7.09
C LYS A 324 -6.79 -12.41 8.16
N ILE A 325 -5.48 -12.26 7.99
CA ILE A 325 -4.65 -11.42 8.86
C ILE A 325 -5.15 -9.97 8.79
N MET A 326 -5.26 -9.40 7.59
CA MET A 326 -5.77 -8.03 7.37
C MET A 326 -7.14 -7.81 8.04
N GLN A 327 -8.07 -8.76 7.94
CA GLN A 327 -9.35 -8.69 8.66
C GLN A 327 -9.18 -8.59 10.18
N GLY A 328 -8.23 -9.35 10.75
CA GLY A 328 -7.93 -9.37 12.18
C GLY A 328 -7.24 -8.11 12.71
N LEU A 329 -6.68 -7.28 11.83
CA LEU A 329 -6.06 -6.00 12.17
C LEU A 329 -7.08 -4.87 12.35
N SER A 330 -8.38 -5.12 12.14
CA SER A 330 -9.44 -4.14 12.35
C SER A 330 -9.33 -3.50 13.74
N GLY A 331 -9.44 -2.17 13.80
CA GLY A 331 -9.35 -1.37 15.02
C GLY A 331 -7.94 -0.87 15.36
N LEU A 332 -6.88 -1.30 14.65
CA LEU A 332 -5.57 -0.68 14.78
C LEU A 332 -5.58 0.73 14.14
N LYS A 333 -4.81 1.65 14.75
CA LYS A 333 -4.71 3.06 14.34
C LYS A 333 -3.74 3.22 13.17
N ILE A 334 -4.15 2.79 11.98
CA ILE A 334 -3.32 2.82 10.76
C ILE A 334 -3.15 4.27 10.27
N VAL A 335 -1.93 4.83 10.38
CA VAL A 335 -1.60 6.23 10.03
C VAL A 335 -1.00 6.38 8.62
N GLY A 336 -0.55 5.29 8.03
CA GLY A 336 -0.04 5.24 6.67
C GLY A 336 0.26 3.80 6.28
N ALA A 337 0.41 3.57 4.97
CA ALA A 337 0.84 2.28 4.48
C ALA A 337 1.50 2.39 3.10
N ASP A 338 2.25 1.36 2.73
CA ASP A 338 2.72 1.15 1.37
C ASP A 338 2.58 -0.33 0.95
N ILE A 339 2.66 -0.57 -0.36
CA ILE A 339 2.76 -1.90 -0.97
C ILE A 339 3.89 -1.85 -1.99
N VAL A 340 4.90 -2.70 -1.85
CA VAL A 340 6.17 -2.62 -2.57
C VAL A 340 6.50 -3.90 -3.34
N GLU A 341 7.61 -3.88 -4.07
CA GLU A 341 8.22 -4.97 -4.86
C GLU A 341 7.34 -5.62 -5.93
N VAL A 342 6.19 -5.02 -6.25
CA VAL A 342 5.38 -5.45 -7.39
C VAL A 342 6.14 -5.13 -8.68
N ALA A 343 6.64 -6.17 -9.35
CA ALA A 343 7.37 -6.07 -10.61
C ALA A 343 6.57 -6.72 -11.77
N PRO A 344 5.72 -5.94 -12.50
CA PRO A 344 4.84 -6.48 -13.53
C PRO A 344 5.54 -7.29 -14.63
N GLY A 345 6.82 -7.02 -14.90
CA GLY A 345 7.60 -7.76 -15.91
C GLY A 345 7.87 -9.23 -15.56
N TYR A 346 7.71 -9.61 -14.29
CA TYR A 346 7.83 -10.99 -13.82
C TYR A 346 6.48 -11.62 -13.45
N ASP A 347 5.40 -10.85 -13.52
CA ASP A 347 4.06 -11.34 -13.27
C ASP A 347 3.55 -12.19 -14.45
N THR A 348 2.50 -12.97 -14.22
CA THR A 348 1.88 -13.76 -15.30
C THR A 348 1.03 -12.88 -16.21
N GLN A 349 0.60 -13.42 -17.36
CA GLN A 349 -0.36 -12.74 -18.24
C GLN A 349 -1.71 -12.45 -17.57
N ASP A 350 -2.01 -13.16 -16.47
CA ASP A 350 -3.24 -12.99 -15.68
C ASP A 350 -3.10 -11.90 -14.59
N GLU A 351 -1.94 -11.24 -14.49
CA GLU A 351 -1.70 -10.11 -13.56
C GLU A 351 -1.91 -10.50 -12.08
N ILE A 352 -1.60 -11.74 -11.71
CA ILE A 352 -1.97 -12.30 -10.39
C ILE A 352 -1.34 -11.53 -9.22
N THR A 353 -0.10 -11.07 -9.39
CA THR A 353 0.63 -10.28 -8.38
C THR A 353 0.00 -8.91 -8.21
N GLN A 354 -0.27 -8.25 -9.34
CA GLN A 354 -0.90 -6.93 -9.38
C GLN A 354 -2.30 -6.96 -8.76
N ILE A 355 -3.09 -8.00 -9.03
CA ILE A 355 -4.42 -8.21 -8.45
C ILE A 355 -4.33 -8.48 -6.95
N ALA A 356 -3.35 -9.28 -6.50
CA ALA A 356 -3.13 -9.56 -5.08
C ALA A 356 -2.79 -8.27 -4.32
N ALA A 357 -1.78 -7.53 -4.78
CA ALA A 357 -1.38 -6.24 -4.23
C ALA A 357 -2.56 -5.26 -4.17
N ALA A 358 -3.30 -5.09 -5.27
CA ALA A 358 -4.45 -4.19 -5.32
C ALA A 358 -5.55 -4.56 -4.31
N ASN A 359 -5.84 -5.85 -4.16
CA ASN A 359 -6.83 -6.33 -3.20
C ASN A 359 -6.41 -6.08 -1.76
N ILE A 360 -5.12 -6.24 -1.45
CA ILE A 360 -4.59 -6.01 -0.11
C ILE A 360 -4.59 -4.50 0.21
N GLY A 361 -4.21 -3.64 -0.74
CA GLY A 361 -4.32 -2.19 -0.58
C GLY A 361 -5.77 -1.74 -0.35
N TRP A 362 -6.74 -2.38 -1.00
CA TRP A 362 -8.16 -2.12 -0.75
C TRP A 362 -8.62 -2.58 0.64
N ASP A 363 -8.06 -3.67 1.17
CA ASP A 363 -8.28 -4.09 2.56
C ASP A 363 -7.62 -3.11 3.56
N ILE A 364 -6.45 -2.55 3.24
CA ILE A 364 -5.78 -1.50 4.05
C ILE A 364 -6.63 -0.22 4.09
N LEU A 365 -7.17 0.24 2.95
CA LEU A 365 -8.11 1.37 2.94
C LEU A 365 -9.34 1.09 3.83
N ALA A 366 -9.81 -0.15 3.85
CA ALA A 366 -10.91 -0.54 4.72
C ALA A 366 -10.51 -0.58 6.21
N LEU A 367 -9.26 -0.92 6.55
CA LEU A 367 -8.74 -0.80 7.91
C LEU A 367 -8.72 0.66 8.35
N MET A 368 -8.19 1.55 7.50
CA MET A 368 -8.18 2.99 7.73
C MET A 368 -9.60 3.54 7.95
N ALA A 369 -10.58 3.08 7.15
CA ALA A 369 -11.98 3.51 7.26
C ALA A 369 -12.65 3.10 8.58
N LYS A 370 -12.25 1.96 9.16
CA LYS A 370 -12.85 1.42 10.38
C LYS A 370 -12.29 2.00 11.67
N ALA A 371 -11.12 2.63 11.62
CA ALA A 371 -10.41 3.13 12.79
C ALA A 371 -10.16 4.64 12.65
N PRO A 372 -10.89 5.49 13.40
CA PRO A 372 -10.56 6.91 13.50
C PRO A 372 -9.22 7.08 14.23
N LEU A 373 -8.45 8.12 13.85
CA LEU A 373 -7.14 8.41 14.44
C LEU A 373 -7.28 9.28 15.69
N THR A 374 -7.96 8.75 16.71
CA THR A 374 -8.18 9.43 18.00
C THR A 374 -7.39 8.74 19.12
N ALA A 375 -6.97 9.53 20.12
CA ALA A 375 -6.23 9.07 21.31
C ALA A 375 -6.96 7.96 22.07
#